data_AF-A0A816MX31-F1
#
_entry.id   AF-A0A816MX31-F1
#
_cell.length_a   1.000
_cell.length_b   1.000
_cell.length_c   1.000
_cell.angle_alpha   90.00
_cell.angle_beta   90.00
_cell.angle_gamma   90.00
#
_symmetry.space_group_name_H-M   'P 1'
#
loop_
_entity.id
_entity.type
_entity.pdbx_description
1 polymer ?
#
loop_
_entity_poly.entity_id
_entity_poly.type
_entity_poly.pdbx_seq_one_letter_code
_entity_poly.pdbx_strand_id
1 'polypeptide(L)'
;MVKKYKSTKCIGNLFGCDRKRKTTATTDRLIQRKLKLNRRKSTSMVKVEIENELGISLHVDTIRKRAHEVGLFGRVAHKKPYVNKISRGKRFKFAKVMLEKPLDFWKNVVWSDESKFNFSGSDGKVMVWRTRHEEFDPKCTVPTVKHGGGSVMVWGCFTRQGVGKLCLLDRIMDRFYYRDILEQNLLPSINHLKLGQQCMFMHDNDPKHTSKLIKDWLNRKGIQTIPWPPY
;
A
#
# COMPACT_ATOMS: atom_id res chain seq x y z
N MET A 1 -59.80 -12.74 -7.84
CA MET A 1 -58.62 -13.38 -8.46
C MET A 1 -58.82 -13.81 -9.91
N VAL A 2 -59.94 -14.47 -10.26
CA VAL A 2 -60.15 -15.06 -11.61
C VAL A 2 -60.16 -14.05 -12.77
N LYS A 3 -60.72 -12.84 -12.60
CA LYS A 3 -60.71 -11.79 -13.65
C LYS A 3 -59.29 -11.28 -13.99
N LYS A 4 -58.42 -11.12 -12.99
CA LYS A 4 -57.03 -10.63 -13.15
C LYS A 4 -56.17 -11.63 -13.92
N TYR A 5 -56.27 -12.90 -13.59
CA TYR A 5 -55.53 -13.96 -14.28
C TYR A 5 -55.96 -14.13 -15.74
N LYS A 6 -57.27 -14.01 -16.02
CA LYS A 6 -57.80 -14.08 -17.40
C LYS A 6 -57.24 -12.99 -18.32
N SER A 7 -56.82 -11.83 -17.80
CA SER A 7 -56.27 -10.73 -18.60
C SER A 7 -54.74 -10.67 -18.63
N THR A 8 -54.05 -11.00 -17.54
CA THR A 8 -52.58 -10.82 -17.43
C THR A 8 -51.79 -12.14 -17.45
N LYS A 9 -52.47 -13.29 -17.36
CA LYS A 9 -51.87 -14.63 -17.13
C LYS A 9 -50.89 -14.68 -15.93
N CYS A 10 -50.94 -13.70 -15.03
CA CYS A 10 -50.02 -13.58 -13.89
C CYS A 10 -50.80 -13.24 -12.62
N ILE A 11 -50.56 -13.99 -11.55
CA ILE A 11 -51.22 -13.82 -10.24
C ILE A 11 -50.48 -12.78 -9.38
N GLY A 12 -49.19 -12.56 -9.64
CA GLY A 12 -48.34 -11.57 -8.97
C GLY A 12 -48.85 -10.13 -9.13
N ASN A 13 -48.36 -9.23 -8.28
CA ASN A 13 -48.58 -7.80 -8.51
C ASN A 13 -47.91 -7.41 -9.82
N LEU A 14 -48.65 -6.75 -10.71
CA LEU A 14 -48.04 -6.05 -11.84
C LEU A 14 -47.04 -5.05 -11.25
N PHE A 15 -45.91 -4.81 -11.94
CA PHE A 15 -44.99 -3.76 -11.53
C PHE A 15 -45.80 -2.47 -11.32
N GLY A 16 -45.90 -2.03 -10.06
CA GLY A 16 -46.55 -0.77 -9.73
C GLY A 16 -45.82 0.36 -10.44
N CYS A 17 -46.52 1.46 -10.68
CA CYS A 17 -45.87 2.69 -11.15
C CYS A 17 -45.03 3.22 -9.99
N ASP A 18 -43.79 2.73 -9.86
CA ASP A 18 -42.82 3.21 -8.89
C ASP A 18 -42.71 4.73 -8.99
N ARG A 19 -42.40 5.38 -7.87
CA ARG A 19 -42.18 6.83 -7.85
C ARG A 19 -41.16 7.18 -8.94
N LYS A 20 -41.62 7.96 -9.94
CA LYS A 20 -40.78 8.40 -11.06
C LYS A 20 -39.53 9.08 -10.51
N ARG A 21 -38.37 8.67 -11.02
CA ARG A 21 -37.06 9.23 -10.65
C ARG A 21 -37.04 10.72 -11.04
N LYS A 22 -36.47 11.56 -10.17
CA LYS A 22 -36.14 12.95 -10.52
C LYS A 22 -35.00 13.06 -11.53
N THR A 23 -34.15 12.03 -11.61
CA THR A 23 -33.02 11.99 -12.54
C THR A 23 -33.41 11.23 -13.82
N THR A 24 -32.93 11.73 -14.95
CA THR A 24 -33.01 11.04 -16.25
C THR A 24 -31.77 10.17 -16.46
N ALA A 25 -31.81 9.27 -17.45
CA ALA A 25 -30.62 8.49 -17.82
C ALA A 25 -29.42 9.39 -18.21
N THR A 26 -29.69 10.54 -18.83
CA THR A 26 -28.66 11.54 -19.17
C THR A 26 -28.05 12.17 -17.92
N THR A 27 -28.89 12.55 -16.95
CA THR A 27 -28.44 13.07 -15.65
C THR A 27 -27.60 12.03 -14.90
N ASP A 28 -28.03 10.78 -14.88
CA ASP A 28 -27.31 9.69 -14.22
C ASP A 28 -25.93 9.47 -14.85
N ARG A 29 -25.82 9.49 -16.18
CA ARG A 29 -24.52 9.43 -16.90
C ARG A 29 -23.63 10.62 -16.56
N LEU A 30 -24.19 11.83 -16.44
CA LEU A 30 -23.43 13.03 -16.08
C LEU A 30 -22.87 12.94 -14.65
N ILE A 31 -23.70 12.50 -13.70
CA ILE A 31 -23.29 12.24 -12.31
C ILE A 31 -22.11 11.26 -12.28
N GLN A 32 -22.24 10.14 -13.01
CA GLN A 32 -21.17 9.14 -13.10
C GLN A 32 -19.91 9.70 -13.74
N ARG A 33 -20.02 10.48 -14.82
CA ARG A 33 -18.87 11.10 -15.49
C ARG A 33 -18.12 12.03 -14.55
N LYS A 34 -18.83 12.88 -13.80
CA LYS A 34 -18.23 13.81 -12.82
C LYS A 34 -17.49 13.06 -11.72
N LEU A 35 -18.09 12.00 -11.17
CA LEU A 35 -17.46 11.15 -10.16
C LEU A 35 -16.26 10.36 -10.74
N LYS A 36 -16.31 9.94 -12.01
CA LYS A 36 -15.21 9.21 -12.66
C LYS A 36 -14.03 10.12 -13.01
N LEU A 37 -14.30 11.35 -13.43
CA LEU A 37 -13.30 12.36 -13.78
C LEU A 37 -12.49 12.79 -12.56
N ASN A 38 -13.16 13.00 -11.41
CA ASN A 38 -12.49 13.29 -10.15
C ASN A 38 -13.00 12.36 -9.05
N ARG A 39 -12.25 11.27 -8.82
CA ARG A 39 -12.57 10.22 -7.84
C ARG A 39 -12.59 10.68 -6.39
N ARG A 40 -12.01 11.85 -6.09
CA ARG A 40 -11.96 12.42 -4.73
C ARG A 40 -13.06 13.46 -4.49
N LYS A 41 -13.86 13.78 -5.51
CA LYS A 41 -14.94 14.76 -5.40
C LYS A 41 -16.05 14.24 -4.50
N SER A 42 -16.54 15.08 -3.59
CA SER A 42 -17.63 14.71 -2.69
C SER A 42 -18.97 14.68 -3.43
N THR A 43 -19.92 13.87 -2.95
CA THR A 43 -21.28 13.83 -3.51
C THR A 43 -22.01 15.17 -3.38
N SER A 44 -21.66 15.97 -2.35
CA SER A 44 -22.21 17.32 -2.16
C SER A 44 -21.70 18.30 -3.22
N MET A 45 -20.42 18.23 -3.61
CA MET A 45 -19.89 19.04 -4.72
C MET A 45 -20.53 18.65 -6.05
N VAL A 46 -20.68 17.34 -6.30
CA VAL A 46 -21.37 16.86 -7.51
C VAL A 46 -22.81 17.33 -7.55
N LYS A 47 -23.53 17.34 -6.42
CA LYS A 47 -24.88 17.92 -6.33
C LYS A 47 -24.89 19.37 -6.81
N VAL A 48 -24.05 20.23 -6.25
CA VAL A 48 -23.97 21.65 -6.61
C VAL A 48 -23.66 21.84 -8.09
N GLU A 49 -22.73 21.06 -8.64
CA GLU A 49 -22.41 21.13 -10.08
C GLU A 49 -23.59 20.72 -10.96
N ILE A 50 -24.36 19.69 -10.56
CA ILE A 50 -25.55 19.26 -11.30
C ILE A 50 -26.67 20.30 -11.20
N GLU A 51 -26.84 20.91 -10.02
CA GLU A 51 -27.79 22.02 -9.82
C GLU A 51 -27.44 23.21 -10.71
N ASN A 52 -26.17 23.58 -10.79
CA ASN A 52 -25.72 24.70 -11.62
C ASN A 52 -25.81 24.40 -13.13
N GLU A 53 -25.49 23.18 -13.57
CA GLU A 53 -25.49 22.82 -14.99
C GLU A 53 -26.88 22.52 -15.55
N LEU A 54 -27.77 21.93 -14.75
CA LEU A 54 -29.08 21.45 -15.21
C LEU A 54 -30.27 22.16 -14.57
N GLY A 55 -30.06 23.00 -13.56
CA GLY A 55 -31.14 23.64 -12.79
C GLY A 55 -31.96 22.66 -11.95
N ILE A 56 -31.51 21.42 -11.77
CA ILE A 56 -32.27 20.37 -11.08
C ILE A 56 -31.80 20.27 -9.63
N SER A 57 -32.68 20.59 -8.68
CA SER A 57 -32.38 20.38 -7.26
C SER A 57 -32.51 18.91 -6.84
N LEU A 58 -31.38 18.33 -6.41
CA LEU A 58 -31.25 16.94 -6.01
C LEU A 58 -30.76 16.82 -4.57
N HIS A 59 -31.26 15.82 -3.84
CA HIS A 59 -30.66 15.47 -2.56
C HIS A 59 -29.31 14.76 -2.79
N VAL A 60 -28.33 14.96 -1.90
CA VAL A 60 -27.00 14.32 -1.98
C VAL A 60 -27.12 12.78 -2.02
N ASP A 61 -28.11 12.22 -1.34
CA ASP A 61 -28.38 10.78 -1.37
C ASP A 61 -28.83 10.28 -2.75
N THR A 62 -29.44 11.14 -3.57
CA THR A 62 -29.79 10.79 -4.96
C THR A 62 -28.52 10.56 -5.76
N ILE A 63 -27.54 11.46 -5.65
CA ILE A 63 -26.22 11.30 -6.26
C ILE A 63 -25.56 10.00 -5.79
N ARG A 64 -25.61 9.72 -4.48
CA ARG A 64 -25.04 8.49 -3.90
C ARG A 64 -25.73 7.23 -4.41
N LYS A 65 -27.07 7.20 -4.45
CA LYS A 65 -27.84 6.07 -5.00
C LYS A 65 -27.50 5.81 -6.47
N ARG A 66 -27.41 6.87 -7.28
CA ARG A 66 -27.02 6.76 -8.71
C ARG A 66 -25.58 6.27 -8.88
N ALA A 67 -24.67 6.65 -7.98
CA ALA A 67 -23.31 6.10 -7.96
C ALA A 67 -23.30 4.61 -7.58
N HIS A 68 -24.05 4.22 -6.55
CA HIS A 68 -24.12 2.84 -6.06
C HIS A 68 -24.73 1.88 -7.10
N GLU A 69 -25.72 2.32 -7.88
CA GLU A 69 -26.32 1.52 -8.96
C GLU A 69 -25.31 1.06 -10.03
N VAL A 70 -24.18 1.77 -10.17
CA VAL A 70 -23.08 1.39 -11.08
C VAL A 70 -21.82 0.93 -10.34
N GLY A 71 -21.95 0.57 -9.06
CA GLY A 71 -20.85 0.05 -8.25
C GLY A 71 -19.82 1.10 -7.81
N LEU A 72 -20.13 2.40 -7.90
CA LEU A 72 -19.26 3.47 -7.40
C LEU A 72 -19.57 3.76 -5.94
N PHE A 73 -18.72 3.26 -5.05
CA PHE A 73 -18.86 3.46 -3.61
C PHE A 73 -17.77 4.37 -3.04
N GLY A 74 -18.16 5.20 -2.09
CA GLY A 74 -17.19 5.93 -1.26
C GLY A 74 -16.38 4.96 -0.41
N ARG A 75 -15.06 5.02 -0.53
CA ARG A 75 -14.11 4.22 0.25
C ARG A 75 -12.93 5.09 0.65
N VAL A 76 -12.27 4.72 1.75
CA VAL A 76 -11.02 5.37 2.16
C VAL A 76 -9.94 5.03 1.13
N ALA A 77 -9.29 6.05 0.58
CA ALA A 77 -8.18 5.85 -0.34
C ALA A 77 -6.98 5.23 0.39
N HIS A 78 -6.36 4.20 -0.19
CA HIS A 78 -5.14 3.63 0.36
C HIS A 78 -4.00 4.67 0.33
N LYS A 79 -3.29 4.79 1.45
CA LYS A 79 -2.02 5.52 1.49
C LYS A 79 -0.98 4.69 0.73
N LYS A 80 -0.38 5.27 -0.30
CA LYS A 80 0.72 4.67 -1.05
C LYS A 80 1.85 5.70 -1.19
N PRO A 81 3.12 5.27 -1.11
CA PRO A 81 4.24 6.14 -1.44
C PRO A 81 4.08 6.69 -2.85
N TYR A 82 4.41 7.97 -3.02
CA TYR A 82 4.32 8.63 -4.31
C TYR A 82 5.46 8.15 -5.21
N VAL A 83 5.11 7.56 -6.35
CA VAL A 83 6.06 7.13 -7.38
C VAL A 83 5.85 7.99 -8.62
N ASN A 84 6.85 8.83 -8.92
CA ASN A 84 6.81 9.70 -10.09
C ASN A 84 6.85 8.89 -11.41
N LYS A 85 6.60 9.55 -12.55
CA LYS A 85 6.53 8.88 -13.86
C LYS A 85 7.85 8.22 -14.26
N ILE A 86 8.99 8.81 -13.87
CA ILE A 86 10.33 8.33 -14.18
C ILE A 86 10.65 7.06 -13.35
N SER A 87 10.51 7.11 -12.03
CA SER A 87 10.69 5.97 -11.12
C SER A 87 9.78 4.81 -11.53
N ARG A 88 8.53 5.09 -11.93
CA ARG A 88 7.60 4.07 -12.44
C ARG A 88 8.13 3.37 -13.69
N GLY A 89 8.70 4.12 -14.64
CA GLY A 89 9.32 3.56 -15.84
C GLY A 89 10.52 2.66 -15.51
N LYS A 90 11.38 3.09 -14.57
CA LYS A 90 12.52 2.29 -14.09
C LYS A 90 12.06 0.99 -13.42
N ARG A 91 11.07 1.07 -12.53
CA ARG A 91 10.47 -0.10 -11.85
C ARG A 91 9.85 -1.08 -12.84
N PHE A 92 9.16 -0.59 -13.86
CA PHE A 92 8.57 -1.44 -14.90
C PHE A 92 9.63 -2.17 -15.72
N LYS A 93 10.69 -1.48 -16.14
CA LYS A 93 11.83 -2.11 -16.84
C LYS A 93 12.50 -3.17 -15.98
N PHE A 94 12.77 -2.85 -14.71
CA PHE A 94 13.31 -3.80 -13.73
C PHE A 94 12.42 -5.04 -13.60
N ALA A 95 11.11 -4.85 -13.41
CA ALA A 95 10.16 -5.96 -13.24
C ALA A 95 10.13 -6.87 -14.48
N LYS A 96 10.20 -6.32 -15.70
CA LYS A 96 10.29 -7.12 -16.93
C LYS A 96 11.56 -7.99 -16.96
N VAL A 97 12.71 -7.40 -16.68
CA VAL A 97 14.00 -8.12 -16.66
C VAL A 97 14.00 -9.20 -15.58
N MET A 98 13.44 -8.91 -14.41
CA MET A 98 13.38 -9.86 -13.29
C MET A 98 12.39 -10.99 -13.55
N LEU A 99 11.30 -10.75 -14.30
CA LEU A 99 10.32 -11.77 -14.66
C LEU A 99 10.93 -12.89 -15.53
N GLU A 100 11.90 -12.54 -16.38
CA GLU A 100 12.61 -13.50 -17.25
C GLU A 100 13.68 -14.32 -16.50
N LYS A 101 13.97 -14.00 -15.23
CA LYS A 101 14.99 -14.71 -14.47
C LYS A 101 14.51 -16.10 -14.06
N PRO A 102 15.34 -17.15 -14.22
CA PRO A 102 14.98 -18.51 -13.86
C PRO A 102 14.81 -18.64 -12.34
N LEU A 103 14.10 -19.69 -11.91
CA LEU A 103 13.90 -19.95 -10.47
C LEU A 103 15.22 -20.12 -9.71
N ASP A 104 16.27 -20.62 -10.37
CA ASP A 104 17.58 -20.81 -9.77
C ASP A 104 18.26 -19.48 -9.40
N PHE A 105 18.11 -18.45 -10.24
CA PHE A 105 18.53 -17.10 -9.90
C PHE A 105 17.93 -16.67 -8.56
N TRP A 106 16.61 -16.84 -8.39
CA TRP A 106 15.90 -16.53 -7.15
C TRP A 106 16.24 -17.44 -5.96
N LYS A 107 16.82 -18.63 -6.18
CA LYS A 107 17.32 -19.48 -5.08
C LYS A 107 18.61 -18.93 -4.49
N ASN A 108 19.36 -18.18 -5.29
CA ASN A 108 20.70 -17.71 -4.95
C ASN A 108 20.73 -16.21 -4.62
N VAL A 109 19.57 -15.57 -4.40
CA VAL A 109 19.49 -14.18 -3.95
C VAL A 109 19.54 -14.11 -2.43
N VAL A 110 20.46 -13.30 -1.92
CA VAL A 110 20.49 -12.83 -0.54
C VAL A 110 19.76 -11.50 -0.46
N TRP A 111 18.64 -11.50 0.25
CA TRP A 111 17.84 -10.32 0.54
C TRP A 111 18.30 -9.72 1.86
N SER A 112 18.48 -8.41 1.93
CA SER A 112 18.79 -7.71 3.18
C SER A 112 18.00 -6.43 3.31
N ASP A 113 17.77 -6.02 4.56
CA ASP A 113 17.18 -4.73 4.88
C ASP A 113 17.48 -4.33 6.32
N GLU A 114 17.27 -3.05 6.62
CA GLU A 114 17.23 -2.54 7.99
C GLU A 114 15.78 -2.38 8.45
N SER A 115 15.48 -2.79 9.68
CA SER A 115 14.15 -2.59 10.26
C SER A 115 14.24 -1.99 11.66
N LYS A 116 13.26 -1.14 11.98
CA LYS A 116 13.09 -0.53 13.30
C LYS A 116 12.04 -1.29 14.08
N PHE A 117 12.38 -1.73 15.29
CA PHE A 117 11.44 -2.32 16.24
C PHE A 117 11.29 -1.39 17.46
N ASN A 118 10.07 -0.93 17.71
CA ASN A 118 9.77 -0.09 18.86
C ASN A 118 9.53 -0.97 20.10
N PHE A 119 10.08 -0.62 21.25
CA PHE A 119 9.84 -1.36 22.50
C PHE A 119 8.46 -1.05 23.10
N SER A 120 7.95 0.16 22.89
CA SER A 120 6.61 0.56 23.30
C SER A 120 5.92 1.44 22.26
N GLY A 121 4.60 1.31 22.19
CA GLY A 121 3.76 1.90 21.15
C GLY A 121 3.69 1.00 19.92
N SER A 122 2.51 0.47 19.63
CA SER A 122 2.24 -0.17 18.34
C SER A 122 1.99 0.88 17.26
N ASP A 123 2.52 0.68 16.05
CA ASP A 123 2.13 1.50 14.89
C ASP A 123 0.66 1.29 14.46
N GLY A 124 0.01 0.29 15.06
CA GLY A 124 -1.40 -0.04 14.87
C GLY A 124 -2.35 0.89 15.61
N LYS A 125 -3.62 0.89 15.18
CA LYS A 125 -4.70 1.59 15.88
C LYS A 125 -5.15 0.78 17.08
N VAL A 126 -5.16 1.38 18.26
CA VAL A 126 -5.79 0.81 19.46
C VAL A 126 -7.27 1.16 19.43
N MET A 127 -8.13 0.14 19.51
CA MET A 127 -9.57 0.31 19.64
C MET A 127 -9.93 0.33 21.13
N VAL A 128 -10.65 1.37 21.55
CA VAL A 128 -11.18 1.49 22.91
C VAL A 128 -12.71 1.52 22.85
N TRP A 129 -13.36 0.90 23.84
CA TRP A 129 -14.81 1.00 24.02
C TRP A 129 -15.08 2.11 25.04
N ARG A 130 -15.82 3.14 24.62
CA ARG A 130 -16.11 4.31 25.47
C ARG A 130 -17.43 4.99 25.11
N THR A 131 -18.04 5.67 26.07
CA THR A 131 -19.15 6.59 25.83
C THR A 131 -18.65 7.95 25.30
N ARG A 132 -19.57 8.82 24.85
CA ARG A 132 -19.24 10.11 24.22
C ARG A 132 -18.45 11.05 25.14
N HIS A 133 -18.67 10.97 26.45
CA HIS A 133 -18.06 11.89 27.43
C HIS A 133 -16.73 11.40 28.00
N GLU A 134 -16.35 10.15 27.73
CA GLU A 134 -15.13 9.51 28.24
C GLU A 134 -13.94 9.67 27.28
N GLU A 135 -14.02 10.57 26.29
CA GLU A 135 -12.97 10.77 25.28
C GLU A 135 -11.59 11.02 25.85
N PHE A 136 -11.53 11.82 26.91
CA PHE A 136 -10.30 12.22 27.56
C PHE A 136 -10.06 11.47 28.87
N ASP A 137 -10.88 10.44 29.17
CA ASP A 137 -10.62 9.58 30.34
C ASP A 137 -9.28 8.85 30.13
N PRO A 138 -8.38 8.84 31.11
CA PRO A 138 -7.10 8.11 31.02
C PRO A 138 -7.25 6.63 30.63
N LYS A 139 -8.36 5.97 30.98
CA LYS A 139 -8.67 4.57 30.58
C LYS A 139 -9.04 4.43 29.10
N CYS A 140 -9.46 5.53 28.48
CA CYS A 140 -9.93 5.61 27.11
C CYS A 140 -8.91 6.28 26.16
N THR A 141 -7.73 6.63 26.67
CA THR A 141 -6.64 7.22 25.91
C THR A 141 -5.41 6.32 25.95
N VAL A 142 -4.57 6.41 24.93
CA VAL A 142 -3.27 5.71 24.92
C VAL A 142 -2.21 6.74 25.30
N PRO A 143 -1.49 6.53 26.42
CA PRO A 143 -0.41 7.43 26.81
C PRO A 143 0.66 7.52 25.72
N THR A 144 0.98 8.74 25.30
CA THR A 144 2.07 8.99 24.35
C THR A 144 3.27 9.57 25.08
N VAL A 145 4.43 8.92 25.01
CA VAL A 145 5.68 9.47 25.52
C VAL A 145 6.31 10.39 24.47
N LYS A 146 6.70 11.61 24.86
CA LYS A 146 7.27 12.61 23.92
C LYS A 146 8.54 12.10 23.22
N HIS A 147 9.37 11.29 23.88
CA HIS A 147 10.66 10.80 23.34
C HIS A 147 11.07 9.39 23.82
N GLY A 148 10.19 8.63 24.48
CA GLY A 148 10.63 7.60 25.44
C GLY A 148 10.23 6.17 25.15
N GLY A 149 9.81 5.85 23.92
CA GLY A 149 9.34 4.50 23.64
C GLY A 149 10.46 3.45 23.54
N GLY A 150 11.68 3.94 23.25
CA GLY A 150 12.84 3.14 22.88
C GLY A 150 12.62 2.38 21.57
N SER A 151 13.67 2.22 20.78
CA SER A 151 13.61 1.35 19.59
C SER A 151 14.98 0.78 19.30
N VAL A 152 15.01 -0.44 18.79
CA VAL A 152 16.21 -1.01 18.20
C VAL A 152 16.10 -1.01 16.70
N MET A 153 17.20 -0.65 16.06
CA MET A 153 17.40 -0.88 14.65
C MET A 153 18.12 -2.22 14.49
N VAL A 154 17.67 -3.05 13.57
CA VAL A 154 18.33 -4.31 13.22
C VAL A 154 18.67 -4.30 11.75
N TRP A 155 19.79 -4.91 11.41
CA TRP A 155 20.09 -5.34 10.05
C TRP A 155 19.96 -6.86 9.99
N GLY A 156 19.35 -7.36 8.92
CA GLY A 156 19.24 -8.79 8.70
C GLY A 156 19.32 -9.15 7.24
N CYS A 157 19.63 -10.41 6.98
CA CYS A 157 19.53 -10.97 5.64
C CYS A 157 18.88 -12.35 5.65
N PHE A 158 18.31 -12.75 4.52
CA PHE A 158 17.75 -14.09 4.32
C PHE A 158 17.81 -14.50 2.86
N THR A 159 17.65 -15.79 2.63
CA THR A 159 17.65 -16.42 1.29
C THR A 159 16.50 -17.41 1.20
N ARG A 160 16.41 -18.12 0.07
CA ARG A 160 15.49 -19.27 -0.05
C ARG A 160 15.78 -20.37 0.97
N GLN A 161 17.06 -20.58 1.30
CA GLN A 161 17.55 -21.67 2.13
C GLN A 161 17.28 -21.42 3.62
N GLY A 162 17.09 -20.17 4.01
CA GLY A 162 16.80 -19.79 5.38
C GLY A 162 17.22 -18.37 5.72
N VAL A 163 17.15 -18.07 7.01
CA VAL A 163 17.58 -16.79 7.57
C VAL A 163 19.09 -16.75 7.71
N GLY A 164 19.68 -15.61 7.35
CA GLY A 164 21.06 -15.29 7.68
C GLY A 164 21.16 -14.69 9.07
N LYS A 165 22.30 -14.05 9.34
CA LYS A 165 22.52 -13.33 10.60
C LYS A 165 21.60 -12.11 10.70
N LEU A 166 21.17 -11.87 11.94
CA LEU A 166 20.47 -10.68 12.37
C LEU A 166 21.36 -9.97 13.40
N CYS A 167 21.66 -8.68 13.20
CA CYS A 167 22.48 -7.90 14.11
C CYS A 167 21.80 -6.60 14.53
N LEU A 168 21.95 -6.26 15.81
CA LEU A 168 21.51 -4.98 16.36
C LEU A 168 22.44 -3.87 15.90
N LEU A 169 21.85 -2.72 15.57
CA LEU A 169 22.56 -1.51 15.20
C LEU A 169 22.55 -0.58 16.41
N ASP A 170 23.73 -0.40 17.02
CA ASP A 170 23.92 0.36 18.25
C ASP A 170 24.14 1.87 18.01
N ARG A 171 24.35 2.26 16.75
CA ARG A 171 24.57 3.64 16.32
C ARG A 171 23.97 3.93 14.96
N ILE A 172 23.89 5.21 14.61
CA ILE A 172 23.47 5.65 13.28
C ILE A 172 24.43 5.05 12.25
N MET A 173 23.87 4.35 11.27
CA MET A 173 24.65 3.64 10.27
C MET A 173 25.23 4.61 9.23
N ASP A 174 26.55 4.72 9.21
CA ASP A 174 27.29 5.32 8.10
C ASP A 174 27.81 4.24 7.14
N ARG A 175 28.49 4.67 6.07
CA ARG A 175 29.05 3.74 5.07
C ARG A 175 30.14 2.81 5.62
N PHE A 176 30.89 3.23 6.66
CA PHE A 176 31.98 2.43 7.21
C PHE A 176 31.41 1.34 8.11
N TYR A 177 30.46 1.69 8.96
CA TYR A 177 29.74 0.75 9.79
C TYR A 177 28.92 -0.22 8.94
N TYR A 178 28.30 0.22 7.85
CA TYR A 178 27.64 -0.68 6.91
C TYR A 178 28.60 -1.71 6.31
N ARG A 179 29.81 -1.29 5.88
CA ARG A 179 30.85 -2.24 5.42
C ARG A 179 31.15 -3.29 6.49
N ASP A 180 31.31 -2.86 7.74
CA ASP A 180 31.61 -3.77 8.86
C ASP A 180 30.47 -4.75 9.10
N ILE A 181 29.22 -4.29 8.98
CA ILE A 181 28.04 -5.15 9.06
C ILE A 181 28.07 -6.20 7.95
N LEU A 182 28.38 -5.82 6.70
CA LEU A 182 28.50 -6.78 5.60
C LEU A 182 29.63 -7.79 5.85
N GLU A 183 30.80 -7.35 6.30
CA GLU A 183 31.94 -8.24 6.59
C GLU A 183 31.61 -9.23 7.72
N GLN A 184 31.01 -8.76 8.80
CA GLN A 184 30.76 -9.57 10.01
C GLN A 184 29.48 -10.42 9.92
N ASN A 185 28.52 -10.01 9.09
CA ASN A 185 27.20 -10.62 9.05
C ASN A 185 26.82 -11.19 7.67
N LEU A 186 27.06 -10.49 6.56
CA LEU A 186 26.72 -11.00 5.23
C LEU A 186 27.62 -12.18 4.84
N LEU A 187 28.95 -12.04 4.90
CA LEU A 187 29.87 -13.12 4.49
C LEU A 187 29.66 -14.41 5.28
N PRO A 188 29.54 -14.39 6.63
CA PRO A 188 29.24 -15.60 7.37
C PRO A 188 27.87 -16.18 7.05
N SER A 189 26.88 -15.36 6.71
CA SER A 189 25.55 -15.85 6.31
C SER A 189 25.61 -16.59 4.97
N ILE A 190 26.33 -16.05 3.98
CA ILE A 190 26.54 -16.69 2.68
C ILE A 190 27.19 -18.07 2.87
N ASN A 191 28.23 -18.14 3.69
CA ASN A 191 28.93 -19.39 3.98
C ASN A 191 28.05 -20.38 4.75
N HIS A 192 27.36 -19.92 5.80
CA HIS A 192 26.48 -20.76 6.62
C HIS A 192 25.34 -21.37 5.82
N LEU A 193 24.74 -20.57 4.93
CA LEU A 193 23.64 -20.99 4.06
C LEU A 193 24.13 -21.76 2.82
N LYS A 194 25.43 -22.05 2.74
CA LYS A 194 26.09 -22.80 1.65
C LYS A 194 25.73 -22.26 0.27
N LEU A 195 25.64 -20.94 0.15
CA LEU A 195 25.38 -20.31 -1.14
C LEU A 195 26.64 -20.42 -2.00
N GLY A 196 26.46 -20.75 -3.28
CA GLY A 196 27.57 -20.81 -4.22
C GLY A 196 28.22 -19.44 -4.46
N GLN A 197 29.40 -19.44 -5.09
CA GLN A 197 30.14 -18.23 -5.47
C GLN A 197 29.37 -17.26 -6.39
N GLN A 198 28.24 -17.68 -6.95
CA GLN A 198 27.38 -16.88 -7.83
C GLN A 198 26.16 -16.28 -7.12
N CYS A 199 26.20 -16.14 -5.80
CA CYS A 199 25.09 -15.53 -5.09
C CYS A 199 24.92 -14.05 -5.46
N MET A 200 23.67 -13.61 -5.54
CA MET A 200 23.30 -12.24 -5.85
C MET A 200 22.86 -11.53 -4.57
N PHE A 201 23.44 -10.38 -4.27
CA PHE A 201 23.08 -9.59 -3.11
C PHE A 201 22.07 -8.50 -3.46
N MET A 202 21.00 -8.40 -2.69
CA MET A 202 20.02 -7.33 -2.76
C MET A 202 20.13 -6.44 -1.52
N HIS A 203 20.37 -5.16 -1.78
CA HIS A 203 20.17 -4.07 -0.84
C HIS A 203 19.51 -2.89 -1.57
N ASP A 204 18.94 -1.96 -0.82
CA ASP A 204 18.29 -0.78 -1.41
C ASP A 204 19.30 0.26 -1.93
N ASN A 205 18.79 1.36 -2.49
CA ASN A 205 19.62 2.42 -3.05
C ASN A 205 19.96 3.53 -2.05
N ASP A 206 20.00 3.25 -0.75
CA ASP A 206 20.44 4.26 0.22
C ASP A 206 21.82 4.81 -0.18
N PRO A 207 22.05 6.14 -0.09
CA PRO A 207 23.36 6.74 -0.35
C PRO A 207 24.54 6.02 0.30
N LYS A 208 24.36 5.43 1.49
CA LYS A 208 25.41 4.68 2.19
C LYS A 208 25.73 3.35 1.48
N HIS A 209 24.71 2.65 1.00
CA HIS A 209 24.81 1.37 0.27
C HIS A 209 25.41 1.56 -1.13
N THR A 210 25.11 2.68 -1.78
CA THR A 210 25.58 3.00 -3.13
C THR A 210 26.91 3.75 -3.16
N SER A 211 27.53 3.98 -2.00
CA SER A 211 28.80 4.67 -1.87
C SER A 211 29.94 3.90 -2.56
N LYS A 212 30.98 4.63 -3.00
CA LYS A 212 32.16 4.05 -3.65
C LYS A 212 32.83 2.99 -2.77
N LEU A 213 32.94 3.26 -1.46
CA LEU A 213 33.52 2.33 -0.49
C LEU A 213 32.85 0.94 -0.53
N ILE A 214 31.52 0.91 -0.56
CA ILE A 214 30.74 -0.33 -0.53
C ILE A 214 30.81 -1.04 -1.88
N LYS A 215 30.71 -0.30 -2.99
CA LYS A 215 30.87 -0.86 -4.34
C LYS A 215 32.25 -1.53 -4.52
N ASP A 216 33.31 -0.84 -4.11
CA ASP A 216 34.68 -1.36 -4.19
C ASP A 216 34.89 -2.56 -3.26
N TRP A 217 34.24 -2.57 -2.09
CA TRP A 217 34.29 -3.72 -1.18
C TRP A 217 33.55 -4.94 -1.75
N LEU A 218 32.32 -4.78 -2.24
CA LEU A 218 31.53 -5.85 -2.85
C LEU A 218 32.26 -6.48 -4.04
N ASN A 219 32.84 -5.64 -4.91
CA ASN A 219 33.63 -6.08 -6.06
C ASN A 219 34.86 -6.90 -5.62
N ARG A 220 35.61 -6.42 -4.61
CA ARG A 220 36.77 -7.16 -4.06
C ARG A 220 36.39 -8.51 -3.44
N LYS A 221 35.18 -8.61 -2.88
CA LYS A 221 34.64 -9.88 -2.33
C LYS A 221 33.98 -10.75 -3.40
N GLY A 222 33.93 -10.32 -4.67
CA GLY A 222 33.27 -11.04 -5.76
C GLY A 222 31.75 -11.12 -5.62
N ILE A 223 31.12 -10.24 -4.83
CA ILE A 223 29.68 -10.25 -4.60
C ILE A 223 28.99 -9.42 -5.66
N GLN A 224 28.11 -10.06 -6.43
CA GLN A 224 27.30 -9.39 -7.44
C GLN A 224 26.05 -8.80 -6.80
N THR A 225 25.62 -7.61 -7.23
CA THR A 225 24.41 -6.95 -6.71
C THR A 225 23.28 -6.93 -7.72
N ILE A 226 22.05 -6.97 -7.20
CA ILE A 226 20.85 -6.77 -8.00
C ILE A 226 20.59 -5.26 -8.11
N PRO A 227 20.45 -4.69 -9.33
CA PRO A 227 20.12 -3.28 -9.48
C PRO A 227 18.68 -3.03 -8.98
N TRP A 228 18.52 -2.36 -7.85
CA TRP A 228 17.20 -2.08 -7.29
C TRP A 228 16.59 -0.80 -7.91
N PRO A 229 15.30 -0.75 -8.24
CA PRO A 229 14.69 0.47 -8.76
C PRO A 229 14.35 1.46 -7.62
N PRO A 230 14.45 2.79 -7.85
CA PRO A 230 14.10 3.79 -6.84
C PRO A 230 12.60 3.83 -6.57
N TYR A 231 12.25 4.43 -5.44
CA TYR A 231 10.88 4.87 -5.15
C TYR A 231 10.46 6.10 -5.96
#